data_AF-A0A1J7H1U9-F1
#
_entry.id   AF-A0A1J7H1U9-F1
#
_cell.length_a   1.000
_cell.length_b   1.000
_cell.length_c   1.000
_cell.angle_alpha   90.00
_cell.angle_beta   90.00
_cell.angle_gamma   90.00
#
_symmetry.space_group_name_H-M   'P 1'
#
loop_
_entity.id
_entity.type
_entity.pdbx_description
1 polymer ?
#
loop_
_entity_poly.entity_id
_entity_poly.type
_entity_poly.pdbx_seq_one_letter_code
_entity_poly.pdbx_strand_id
1 'polypeptide(L)'
;MMGEALSPMNAKELKSLETKLEKGISRIRSKKEIDLHNNNQLLRAKIAESERSHHNINVLPGVPNYESMEFQQQFDSRGYFQVNGLQPNNQYGRQDHMSLQLT
;
A
#
# COMPACT_ATOMS: atom_id res chain seq x y z
N MET A 1 -12.73 15.90 27.82
CA MET A 1 -13.52 17.14 27.66
C MET A 1 -13.15 17.81 26.34
N MET A 2 -13.80 17.44 25.22
CA MET A 2 -13.80 18.26 24.01
C MET A 2 -15.12 19.04 24.04
N GLY A 3 -15.08 20.37 24.16
CA GLY A 3 -16.27 21.22 24.08
C GLY A 3 -16.56 22.08 25.32
N GLU A 4 -16.31 21.59 26.54
CA GLU A 4 -16.59 22.34 27.78
C GLU A 4 -15.75 23.63 27.92
N ALA A 5 -14.58 23.68 27.28
CA ALA A 5 -13.70 24.86 27.27
C ALA A 5 -14.06 25.91 26.21
N LEU A 6 -15.05 25.64 25.34
CA LEU A 6 -15.44 26.56 24.26
C LEU A 6 -16.50 27.58 24.71
N SER A 7 -17.33 27.25 25.69
CA SER A 7 -18.40 28.12 26.21
C SER A 7 -17.96 29.53 26.62
N PRO A 8 -16.79 29.76 27.24
CA PRO A 8 -16.35 31.12 27.59
C PRO A 8 -15.70 31.89 26.41
N MET A 9 -15.49 31.27 25.25
CA MET A 9 -14.78 31.91 24.13
C MET A 9 -15.69 32.84 23.34
N ASN A 10 -15.17 34.03 22.99
CA ASN A 10 -15.87 34.93 22.08
C ASN A 10 -15.66 34.53 20.60
N ALA A 11 -16.44 35.15 19.70
CA ALA A 11 -16.40 34.83 18.26
C ALA A 11 -15.01 35.00 17.61
N LYS A 12 -14.22 35.97 18.08
CA LYS A 12 -12.85 36.22 17.57
C LYS A 12 -11.90 35.10 18.00
N GLU A 13 -12.02 34.66 19.25
CA GLU A 13 -11.21 33.56 19.80
C GLU A 13 -11.55 32.23 19.13
N LEU A 14 -12.84 31.96 18.90
CA LEU A 14 -13.32 30.80 18.16
C LEU A 14 -12.74 30.76 16.74
N LYS A 15 -12.83 31.86 16.00
CA LYS A 15 -12.29 31.95 14.64
C LYS A 15 -10.76 31.75 14.60
N SER A 16 -10.06 32.29 15.59
CA SER A 16 -8.61 32.11 15.74
C SER A 16 -8.26 30.65 16.02
N LEU A 17 -9.03 29.99 16.91
CA LEU A 17 -8.85 28.57 17.23
C LEU A 17 -9.12 27.69 16.01
N GLU A 18 -10.21 27.93 15.29
CA GLU A 18 -10.53 27.24 14.04
C GLU A 18 -9.37 27.34 13.03
N THR A 19 -8.89 28.55 12.76
CA THR A 19 -7.75 28.77 11.85
C THR A 19 -6.49 28.02 12.31
N LYS A 20 -6.22 27.97 13.61
CA LYS A 20 -5.07 27.23 14.17
C LYS A 20 -5.25 25.72 13.99
N LEU A 21 -6.45 25.21 14.23
CA LEU A 21 -6.78 23.79 14.06
C LEU A 21 -6.67 23.37 12.59
N GLU A 22 -7.24 24.14 11.66
CA GLU A 22 -7.13 23.88 10.23
C GLU A 22 -5.66 23.80 9.77
N LYS A 23 -4.84 24.77 10.21
CA LYS A 23 -3.40 24.77 9.93
C LYS A 23 -2.70 23.56 10.55
N GLY A 24 -3.04 23.21 11.79
CA GLY A 24 -2.48 22.05 12.49
C GLY A 24 -2.80 20.75 11.77
N ILE A 25 -4.08 20.53 11.44
CA ILE A 25 -4.55 19.36 10.71
C ILE A 25 -3.88 19.26 9.34
N SER A 26 -3.80 20.38 8.61
CA SER A 26 -3.15 20.41 7.29
C SER A 26 -1.68 19.98 7.37
N ARG A 27 -0.93 20.48 8.37
CA ARG A 27 0.47 20.08 8.60
C ARG A 27 0.61 18.60 8.95
N ILE A 28 -0.22 18.09 9.86
CA ILE A 28 -0.19 16.67 10.26
C ILE A 28 -0.46 15.77 9.06
N ARG A 29 -1.49 16.10 8.28
CA ARG A 29 -1.85 15.36 7.07
C ARG A 29 -0.73 15.38 6.03
N SER A 30 -0.16 16.55 5.74
CA SER A 30 0.95 16.68 4.79
C SER A 30 2.18 15.90 5.24
N LYS A 31 2.54 15.95 6.53
CA LYS A 31 3.67 15.18 7.06
C LYS A 31 3.46 13.67 6.92
N LYS A 32 2.25 13.18 7.26
CA LYS A 32 1.89 11.77 7.11
C LYS A 32 1.97 11.32 5.65
N GLU A 33 1.50 12.14 4.72
CA GLU A 33 1.56 11.85 3.28
C GLU A 33 3.00 11.72 2.79
N ILE A 34 3.89 12.66 3.18
CA ILE A 34 5.31 12.62 2.84
C ILE A 34 5.98 11.37 3.40
N ASP A 35 5.76 11.07 4.68
CA ASP A 35 6.39 9.92 5.33
C ASP A 35 5.93 8.60 4.67
N LEU A 36 4.65 8.50 4.32
CA LEU A 36 4.10 7.34 3.61
C LEU A 36 4.65 7.23 2.17
N HIS A 37 4.77 8.36 1.46
CA HIS A 37 5.38 8.40 0.13
C HIS A 37 6.84 7.92 0.17
N ASN A 38 7.62 8.41 1.13
CA ASN A 38 9.02 8.01 1.31
C ASN A 38 9.16 6.51 1.61
N ASN A 39 8.31 5.98 2.51
CA ASN A 39 8.29 4.55 2.82
C ASN A 39 7.95 3.70 1.59
N ASN A 40 6.95 4.13 0.81
CA ASN A 40 6.58 3.44 -0.43
C ASN A 40 7.71 3.48 -1.47
N GLN A 41 8.44 4.59 -1.59
CA GLN A 41 9.59 4.68 -2.49
C GLN A 41 10.70 3.71 -2.06
N LEU A 42 11.01 3.62 -0.76
CA LEU A 42 11.98 2.68 -0.21
C LEU A 42 11.56 1.22 -0.47
N LEU A 43 10.30 0.88 -0.25
CA LEU A 43 9.77 -0.46 -0.51
C LEU A 43 9.89 -0.84 -1.99
N ARG A 44 9.55 0.09 -2.89
CA ARG A 44 9.71 -0.13 -4.34
C ARG A 44 11.16 -0.39 -4.73
N ALA A 45 12.11 0.34 -4.15
CA ALA A 45 13.53 0.11 -4.38
C ALA A 45 13.98 -1.28 -3.89
N LYS A 46 13.54 -1.69 -2.69
CA LYS A 46 13.83 -3.02 -2.14
C LYS A 46 13.24 -4.16 -2.97
N ILE A 47 12.04 -3.99 -3.51
CA ILE A 47 11.42 -4.99 -4.41
C ILE A 47 12.27 -5.15 -5.67
N ALA A 48 12.65 -4.04 -6.32
CA ALA A 48 13.47 -4.09 -7.53
C ALA A 48 14.86 -4.71 -7.29
N GLU A 49 15.42 -4.53 -6.10
CA GLU A 49 16.68 -5.18 -5.69
C GLU A 49 16.50 -6.69 -5.46
N SER A 50 15.45 -7.10 -4.74
CA SER A 50 15.13 -8.52 -4.52
C SER A 50 14.95 -9.27 -5.84
N GLU A 51 14.21 -8.68 -6.78
CA GLU A 51 14.00 -9.24 -8.13
C GLU A 51 15.32 -9.43 -8.90
N ARG A 52 16.28 -8.52 -8.76
CA ARG A 52 17.61 -8.66 -9.36
C ARG A 52 18.42 -9.79 -8.72
N SER A 53 18.36 -9.93 -7.40
CA SER A 53 19.04 -11.02 -6.68
C SER A 53 18.43 -12.39 -7.03
N HIS A 54 17.10 -12.48 -7.15
CA HIS A 54 16.42 -13.68 -7.64
C HIS A 54 16.76 -14.00 -9.10
N HIS A 55 16.84 -12.99 -9.98
CA HIS A 55 17.30 -13.19 -11.35
C HIS A 55 18.78 -13.58 -11.42
N ASN A 56 19.63 -13.09 -10.52
CA ASN A 56 21.06 -13.44 -10.49
C ASN A 56 21.29 -14.92 -10.13
N ILE A 57 20.51 -15.48 -9.20
CA ILE A 57 20.53 -16.91 -8.84
C ILE A 57 20.07 -17.80 -10.00
N ASN A 58 19.10 -17.36 -10.81
CA ASN A 58 18.58 -18.13 -11.95
C ASN A 58 19.49 -18.12 -13.21
N VAL A 59 20.63 -17.43 -13.19
CA VAL A 59 21.49 -17.23 -14.39
C VAL A 59 22.75 -18.11 -14.37
N LEU A 60 22.99 -18.97 -13.37
CA LEU A 60 24.08 -19.97 -13.46
C LEU A 60 23.69 -21.14 -14.38
N PRO A 61 24.32 -21.33 -15.54
CA PRO A 61 24.10 -22.49 -16.38
C PRO A 61 24.95 -23.64 -15.82
N GLY A 62 24.37 -24.52 -15.00
CA GLY A 62 25.04 -25.77 -14.62
C GLY A 62 24.91 -26.23 -13.17
N VAL A 63 24.17 -25.54 -12.30
CA VAL A 63 23.88 -26.07 -10.95
C VAL A 63 22.62 -26.94 -11.03
N PRO A 64 22.68 -28.22 -10.65
CA PRO A 64 21.51 -29.07 -10.74
C PRO A 64 20.50 -28.71 -9.63
N ASN A 65 19.23 -28.63 -10.04
CA ASN A 65 18.08 -28.00 -9.35
C ASN A 65 17.60 -28.67 -8.04
N TYR A 66 18.48 -29.29 -7.26
CA TYR A 66 18.09 -29.99 -6.02
C TYR A 66 17.95 -29.01 -4.84
N GLU A 67 18.77 -27.95 -4.80
CA GLU A 67 18.85 -27.01 -3.67
C GLU A 67 17.87 -25.82 -3.83
N SER A 68 17.40 -25.57 -5.06
CA SER A 68 16.39 -24.53 -5.36
C SER A 68 14.96 -24.90 -4.96
N MET A 69 14.67 -26.20 -4.79
CA MET A 69 13.35 -26.65 -4.30
C MET A 69 13.17 -26.37 -2.80
N GLU A 70 14.24 -26.31 -2.02
CA GLU A 70 14.17 -26.12 -0.57
C GLU A 70 13.81 -24.68 -0.21
N PHE A 71 14.30 -23.70 -0.98
CA PHE A 71 13.99 -22.28 -0.74
C PHE A 71 12.59 -21.86 -1.21
N GLN A 72 11.98 -22.59 -2.15
CA GLN A 72 10.60 -22.32 -2.58
C GLN A 72 9.55 -22.81 -1.56
N GLN A 73 9.86 -23.82 -0.75
CA GLN A 73 8.89 -24.44 0.17
C GLN A 73 8.70 -23.65 1.48
N GLN A 74 9.58 -22.69 1.81
CA GLN A 74 9.45 -21.90 3.05
C GLN A 74 8.46 -20.71 2.94
N PHE A 75 8.06 -20.30 1.73
CA PHE A 75 7.14 -19.18 1.51
C PHE A 75 5.83 -19.59 0.82
N ASP A 76 5.44 -20.84 0.96
CA ASP A 76 4.14 -21.30 0.49
C ASP A 76 3.02 -20.76 1.35
N SER A 77 2.50 -19.61 0.96
CA SER A 77 1.16 -19.13 1.32
C SER A 77 0.04 -20.03 0.73
N ARG A 78 0.30 -21.33 0.54
CA ARG A 78 -0.59 -22.35 -0.06
C ARG A 78 -1.77 -22.73 0.86
N GLY A 79 -2.34 -21.75 1.55
CA GLY A 79 -3.55 -21.90 2.37
C GLY A 79 -4.78 -21.17 1.84
N TYR A 80 -4.67 -20.25 0.87
CA TYR A 80 -5.77 -19.31 0.59
C TYR A 80 -6.55 -19.50 -0.73
N PHE A 81 -6.15 -20.40 -1.64
CA PHE A 81 -6.80 -20.50 -2.95
C PHE A 81 -7.19 -21.91 -3.42
N GLN A 82 -7.41 -22.84 -2.50
CA GLN A 82 -8.01 -24.12 -2.87
C GLN A 82 -9.50 -24.17 -2.52
N VAL A 83 -10.31 -23.49 -3.34
CA VAL A 83 -11.75 -23.81 -3.48
C VAL A 83 -12.01 -24.26 -4.91
N ASN A 84 -11.69 -25.53 -5.18
CA ASN A 84 -12.20 -26.23 -6.34
C ASN A 84 -13.55 -26.85 -5.98
N GLY A 85 -14.63 -26.39 -6.63
CA GLY A 85 -15.85 -27.17 -6.74
C GLY A 85 -17.14 -26.36 -6.81
N LEU A 86 -17.66 -26.23 -8.03
CA LEU A 86 -19.05 -25.91 -8.42
C LEU A 86 -19.33 -24.45 -8.80
N GLN A 87 -19.10 -24.17 -10.09
CA GLN A 87 -19.90 -23.23 -10.89
C GLN A 87 -21.38 -23.68 -10.91
N PRO A 88 -22.40 -22.79 -11.06
CA PRO A 88 -22.50 -22.00 -12.29
C PRO A 88 -23.17 -20.62 -12.21
N ASN A 89 -22.90 -19.87 -13.29
CA ASN A 89 -23.88 -19.17 -14.12
C ASN A 89 -23.89 -17.64 -14.03
N ASN A 90 -23.80 -17.05 -15.23
CA ASN A 90 -24.32 -15.72 -15.63
C ASN A 90 -23.65 -14.50 -14.96
N GLN A 91 -23.19 -13.46 -15.66
CA GLN A 91 -23.79 -12.85 -16.85
C GLN A 91 -22.93 -11.62 -17.22
N TYR A 92 -22.73 -11.37 -18.53
CA TYR A 92 -22.15 -10.15 -19.14
C TYR A 92 -20.67 -9.90 -18.83
N GLY A 93 -19.75 -9.65 -19.77
CA GLY A 93 -19.83 -9.13 -21.12
C GLY A 93 -18.52 -8.36 -21.30
N ARG A 94 -17.78 -8.66 -22.37
CA ARG A 94 -16.64 -7.85 -22.81
C ARG A 94 -17.03 -6.37 -22.93
N GLN A 95 -16.19 -5.46 -22.42
CA GLN A 95 -15.88 -4.11 -22.93
C GLN A 95 -15.15 -3.34 -21.81
N ASP A 96 -13.83 -3.16 -21.90
CA ASP A 96 -13.15 -2.04 -22.56
C ASP A 96 -12.83 -0.88 -21.59
N HIS A 97 -11.52 -0.60 -21.51
CA HIS A 97 -10.85 0.67 -21.20
C HIS A 97 -11.24 1.47 -19.94
N MET A 98 -10.31 1.57 -18.99
CA MET A 98 -9.94 2.86 -18.40
C MET A 98 -8.44 2.92 -18.11
N SER A 99 -7.70 3.55 -19.02
CA SER A 99 -6.35 4.06 -18.75
C SER A 99 -6.47 5.31 -17.86
N LEU A 100 -5.92 5.29 -16.66
CA LEU A 100 -5.79 6.46 -15.81
C LEU A 100 -4.58 7.28 -16.26
N GLN A 101 -4.84 8.37 -16.99
CA GLN A 101 -3.84 9.36 -17.36
C GLN A 101 -3.66 10.35 -16.21
N LEU A 102 -2.41 10.57 -15.78
CA LEU A 102 -2.03 11.56 -14.78
C LEU A 102 -1.79 12.91 -15.46
N THR A 103 -2.48 13.95 -15.01
CA THR A 103 -2.10 15.37 -15.18
C THR A 103 -1.97 16.00 -13.81
#